data_AF-A0A7K8GME5-F1
#
_entry.id   AF-A0A7K8GME5-F1
#
_cell.length_a   1.000
_cell.length_b   1.000
_cell.length_c   1.000
_cell.angle_alpha   90.00
_cell.angle_beta   90.00
_cell.angle_gamma   90.00
#
_symmetry.space_group_name_H-M   'P 1'
#
loop_
_entity.id
_entity.type
_entity.pdbx_description
1 polymer ?
#
loop_
_entity_poly.entity_id
_entity_poly.type
_entity_poly.pdbx_seq_one_letter_code
_entity_poly.pdbx_strand_id
1 'polypeptide(L)'
;QSVLRVVFHDRRLRCSEQQQLEGWRWSRPGDRILDIDIPLSVGILEPQIHPTLLNAVEFLWDPCRRTSVFVQVHCISTEFTLRKNGGEKGVPFRLQIDTFGAGGRGDPPEHLHSASCLVKVFKVPG
;
A
#
# COMPACT_ATOMS: atom_id res chain seq x y z
N GLN A 1 -10.39 10.46 -6.80
CA GLN A 1 -10.03 9.12 -6.28
C GLN A 1 -8.57 9.13 -5.90
N SER A 2 -8.18 8.42 -4.85
CA SER A 2 -6.77 8.16 -4.55
C SER A 2 -6.54 6.67 -4.37
N VAL A 3 -5.38 6.21 -4.85
CA VAL A 3 -4.90 4.85 -4.66
C VAL A 3 -3.61 4.90 -3.86
N LEU A 4 -3.59 4.21 -2.73
CA LEU A 4 -2.42 4.09 -1.88
C LEU A 4 -1.82 2.69 -2.04
N ARG A 5 -0.50 2.62 -2.21
CA ARG A 5 0.23 1.36 -2.42
C ARG A 5 1.49 1.28 -1.56
N VAL A 6 1.78 0.08 -1.06
CA VAL A 6 3.10 -0.28 -0.54
C VAL A 6 3.85 -0.99 -1.66
N VAL A 7 4.96 -0.42 -2.10
CA VAL A 7 5.80 -0.97 -3.19
C VAL A 7 7.25 -1.09 -2.75
N PHE A 8 8.03 -1.92 -3.43
CA PHE A 8 9.47 -1.99 -3.16
C PHE A 8 10.18 -0.71 -3.61
N HIS A 9 11.04 -0.14 -2.76
CA HIS A 9 11.89 0.97 -3.18
C HIS A 9 13.02 0.48 -4.11
N ASP A 10 13.61 -0.68 -3.78
CA ASP A 10 14.68 -1.28 -4.57
C ASP A 10 14.19 -1.68 -5.97
N ARG A 11 14.97 -1.33 -6.99
CA ARG A 11 14.58 -1.57 -8.40
C ARG A 11 14.55 -3.07 -8.75
N ARG A 12 15.46 -3.89 -8.21
CA ARG A 12 15.52 -5.32 -8.48
C ARG A 12 14.30 -6.03 -7.91
N LEU A 13 13.91 -5.66 -6.69
CA LEU A 13 12.71 -6.21 -6.05
C LEU A 13 11.42 -5.72 -6.73
N ARG A 14 11.41 -4.52 -7.33
CA ARG A 14 10.28 -4.10 -8.20
C ARG A 14 10.11 -5.00 -9.43
N CYS A 15 11.20 -5.43 -10.07
CA CYS A 15 11.12 -6.33 -11.22
C CYS A 15 10.54 -7.71 -10.86
N SER A 16 10.68 -8.14 -9.61
CA SER A 16 10.11 -9.41 -9.11
C SER A 16 8.98 -9.17 -8.10
N GLU A 17 8.34 -7.99 -8.10
CA GLU A 17 7.39 -7.57 -7.07
C GLU A 17 6.25 -8.58 -6.94
N GLN A 18 5.61 -8.94 -8.06
CA GLN A 18 4.53 -9.93 -8.07
C GLN A 18 4.94 -11.23 -7.37
N GLN A 19 6.11 -11.78 -7.70
CA GLN A 19 6.62 -13.01 -7.09
C GLN A 19 6.86 -12.85 -5.57
N GLN A 20 7.36 -11.68 -5.14
CA GLN A 20 7.56 -11.39 -3.71
C GLN A 20 6.21 -11.30 -2.98
N LEU A 21 5.22 -10.61 -3.55
CA LEU A 21 3.88 -10.46 -2.95
C LEU A 21 3.14 -11.80 -2.92
N GLU A 22 3.24 -12.61 -3.97
CA GLU A 22 2.69 -13.97 -4.00
C GLU A 22 3.34 -14.86 -2.95
N GLY A 23 4.68 -14.84 -2.84
CA GLY A 23 5.40 -15.57 -1.79
C GLY A 23 4.96 -15.17 -0.38
N TRP A 24 4.71 -13.88 -0.16
CA TRP A 24 4.15 -13.39 1.11
C TRP A 24 2.73 -13.90 1.34
N ARG A 25 1.84 -13.79 0.34
CA ARG A 25 0.46 -14.31 0.38
C ARG A 25 0.39 -15.78 0.77
N TRP A 26 1.25 -16.61 0.19
CA TRP A 26 1.30 -18.04 0.50
C TRP A 26 1.70 -18.32 1.95
N SER A 27 2.59 -17.50 2.52
CA SER A 27 2.98 -17.61 3.93
C SER A 27 1.92 -17.10 4.91
N ARG A 28 0.98 -16.27 4.43
CA ARG A 28 -0.10 -15.67 5.23
C ARG A 28 -1.45 -15.67 4.48
N PRO A 29 -2.10 -16.84 4.33
CA PRO A 29 -3.33 -16.94 3.57
C PRO A 29 -4.46 -16.10 4.20
N GLY A 30 -5.07 -15.22 3.41
CA GLY A 30 -6.16 -14.35 3.85
C GLY A 30 -5.72 -12.97 4.33
N ASP A 31 -4.44 -12.80 4.68
CA ASP A 31 -3.90 -11.50 5.08
C ASP A 31 -3.64 -10.60 3.88
N ARG A 32 -3.66 -9.30 4.14
CA ARG A 32 -3.30 -8.24 3.19
C ARG A 32 -2.08 -7.49 3.67
N ILE A 33 -1.32 -6.93 2.74
CA ILE A 33 -0.12 -6.14 3.06
C ILE A 33 -0.50 -4.74 3.51
N LEU A 34 -1.53 -4.15 2.89
CA LEU A 34 -2.00 -2.80 3.18
C LEU A 34 -3.51 -2.79 3.38
N ASP A 35 -3.94 -2.23 4.50
CA ASP A 35 -5.34 -1.97 4.84
C ASP A 35 -5.56 -0.55 5.36
N ILE A 36 -6.82 -0.13 5.39
CA ILE A 36 -7.28 1.14 5.97
C ILE A 36 -8.02 0.83 7.27
N ASP A 37 -7.64 1.53 8.34
CA ASP A 37 -8.42 1.58 9.57
C ASP A 37 -9.55 2.60 9.38
N ILE A 38 -10.72 2.11 8.96
CA ILE A 38 -11.87 2.95 8.62
C ILE A 38 -12.36 3.75 9.84
N PRO A 39 -12.55 3.14 11.03
CA PRO A 39 -12.98 3.89 12.23
C PRO A 39 -12.06 5.04 12.64
N LEU A 40 -10.74 4.92 12.41
CA LEU A 40 -9.78 5.99 12.71
C LEU A 40 -9.63 7.02 11.58
N SER A 41 -10.10 6.69 10.37
CA SER A 41 -10.02 7.58 9.21
C SER A 41 -11.13 8.62 9.19
N VAL A 42 -10.87 9.76 8.55
CA VAL A 42 -11.81 10.90 8.46
C VAL A 42 -11.92 11.34 7.00
N GLY A 43 -13.13 11.54 6.50
CA GLY A 43 -13.39 12.13 5.18
C GLY A 43 -13.12 11.20 3.99
N ILE A 44 -12.76 9.93 4.22
CA ILE A 44 -12.71 8.91 3.17
C ILE A 44 -14.12 8.42 2.84
N LEU A 45 -14.33 8.08 1.57
CA LEU A 45 -15.58 7.60 1.01
C LEU A 45 -15.29 6.34 0.18
N GLU A 46 -16.23 5.40 0.16
CA GLU A 46 -16.20 4.20 -0.68
C GLU A 46 -14.81 3.49 -0.72
N PRO A 47 -14.24 3.10 0.43
CA PRO A 47 -12.97 2.39 0.42
C PRO A 47 -13.11 1.06 -0.35
N GLN A 48 -12.28 0.89 -1.38
CA GLN A 48 -12.23 -0.30 -2.20
C GLN A 48 -11.00 -1.12 -1.84
N ILE A 49 -11.25 -2.37 -1.48
CA ILE A 49 -10.23 -3.35 -1.12
C ILE A 49 -10.29 -4.47 -2.16
N HIS A 50 -9.38 -4.43 -3.14
CA HIS A 50 -9.33 -5.44 -4.19
C HIS A 50 -8.73 -6.76 -3.65
N PRO A 51 -9.41 -7.92 -3.79
CA PRO A 51 -8.94 -9.20 -3.23
C PRO A 51 -7.58 -9.67 -3.77
N THR A 52 -7.21 -9.23 -4.98
CA THR A 52 -5.97 -9.63 -5.66
C THR A 52 -4.82 -8.64 -5.46
N LEU A 53 -5.13 -7.38 -5.12
CA LEU A 53 -4.13 -6.33 -4.90
C LEU A 53 -3.87 -6.18 -3.39
N LEU A 54 -3.05 -7.08 -2.85
CA LEU A 54 -2.79 -7.17 -1.41
C LEU A 54 -2.10 -5.94 -0.83
N ASN A 55 -1.36 -5.21 -1.67
CA ASN A 55 -0.53 -4.08 -1.29
C ASN A 55 -1.13 -2.72 -1.67
N ALA A 56 -2.41 -2.68 -2.06
CA ALA A 56 -3.09 -1.48 -2.52
C ALA A 56 -4.47 -1.31 -1.89
N VAL A 57 -4.86 -0.07 -1.64
CA VAL A 57 -6.20 0.33 -1.22
C VAL A 57 -6.62 1.57 -2.00
N GLU A 58 -7.89 1.68 -2.34
CA GLU A 58 -8.43 2.83 -3.07
C GLU A 58 -9.57 3.46 -2.28
N PHE A 59 -9.73 4.78 -2.41
CA PHE A 59 -10.81 5.49 -1.75
C PHE A 59 -11.12 6.80 -2.49
N LEU A 60 -12.36 7.26 -2.30
CA LEU A 60 -12.80 8.59 -2.69
C LEU A 60 -12.66 9.54 -1.50
N TRP A 61 -12.55 10.83 -1.79
CA TRP A 61 -12.51 11.90 -0.80
C TRP A 61 -12.87 13.22 -1.46
N ASP A 62 -13.32 14.19 -0.67
CA ASP A 62 -13.69 15.52 -1.11
C ASP A 62 -12.53 16.49 -0.85
N PRO A 63 -11.92 17.11 -1.89
CA PRO A 63 -10.81 18.04 -1.71
C PRO A 63 -11.19 19.31 -0.94
N CYS A 64 -12.49 19.63 -0.83
CA CYS A 64 -12.99 20.75 -0.05
C CYS A 64 -13.16 20.41 1.44
N ARG A 65 -12.91 19.15 1.86
CA ARG A 65 -13.07 18.68 3.23
C ARG A 65 -11.76 18.19 3.82
N ARG A 66 -11.68 18.25 5.16
CA ARG A 66 -10.58 17.62 5.89
C ARG A 66 -10.64 16.10 5.68
N THR A 67 -9.55 15.54 5.18
CA THR A 67 -9.39 14.11 4.94
C THR A 67 -8.12 13.59 5.61
N SER A 68 -8.21 12.46 6.30
CA SER A 68 -7.07 11.74 6.86
C SER A 68 -7.30 10.24 6.82
N VAL A 69 -6.30 9.49 6.39
CA VAL A 69 -6.37 8.02 6.26
C VAL A 69 -5.44 7.38 7.28
N PHE A 70 -5.98 6.49 8.09
CA PHE A 70 -5.17 5.60 8.93
C PHE A 70 -4.92 4.30 8.19
N VAL A 71 -3.65 3.91 8.10
CA VAL A 71 -3.22 2.78 7.27
C VAL A 71 -2.43 1.78 8.11
N GLN A 72 -2.64 0.51 7.84
CA GLN A 72 -1.95 -0.59 8.49
C GLN A 72 -1.12 -1.33 7.46
N VAL A 73 0.17 -1.51 7.75
CA VAL A 73 1.09 -2.27 6.89
C VAL A 73 1.48 -3.54 7.63
N HIS A 74 1.03 -4.68 7.13
CA HIS A 74 1.15 -5.97 7.83
C HIS A 74 2.41 -6.76 7.47
N CYS A 75 3.15 -6.33 6.45
CA CYS A 75 4.42 -6.93 6.07
C CYS A 75 5.60 -6.22 6.74
N ILE A 76 6.60 -7.00 7.17
CA ILE A 76 7.80 -6.50 7.83
C ILE A 76 8.94 -6.45 6.80
N SER A 77 9.76 -5.41 6.86
CA SER A 77 10.85 -5.18 5.90
C SER A 77 11.86 -6.35 5.80
N THR A 78 12.03 -7.15 6.84
CA THR A 78 12.93 -8.33 6.84
C THR A 78 12.33 -9.56 6.17
N GLU A 79 11.01 -9.63 5.93
CA GLU A 79 10.37 -10.80 5.29
C GLU A 79 10.74 -10.95 3.81
N PHE A 80 11.25 -9.88 3.21
CA PHE A 80 11.65 -9.80 1.81
C PHE A 80 13.17 -9.79 1.61
N THR A 81 13.94 -10.07 2.66
CA THR A 81 15.37 -10.31 2.52
C THR A 81 15.63 -11.78 2.17
N LEU A 82 16.82 -12.09 1.65
CA LEU A 82 17.16 -13.45 1.21
C LEU A 82 17.04 -14.49 2.33
N ARG A 83 17.44 -14.13 3.55
CA ARG A 83 17.40 -15.05 4.69
C ARG A 83 16.13 -14.93 5.53
N LYS A 84 15.27 -13.95 5.23
CA LYS A 84 13.98 -13.67 5.90
C LYS A 84 14.06 -13.58 7.43
N ASN A 85 15.25 -13.32 7.97
CA ASN A 85 15.51 -13.35 9.41
C ASN A 85 15.63 -11.93 9.97
N GLY A 86 15.31 -11.75 11.25
CA GLY A 86 15.29 -10.44 11.92
C GLY A 86 16.66 -9.77 12.12
N GLY A 87 17.75 -10.40 11.67
CA GLY A 87 19.12 -9.88 11.77
C GLY A 87 19.63 -9.18 10.51
N GLU A 88 18.98 -9.35 9.36
CA GLU A 88 19.35 -8.65 8.12
C GLU A 88 18.77 -7.23 8.07
N LYS A 89 19.47 -6.34 7.36
CA LYS A 89 18.93 -5.00 7.07
C LYS A 89 17.68 -5.16 6.21
N GLY A 90 16.51 -4.98 6.82
CA GLY A 90 15.23 -5.07 6.11
C GLY A 90 15.15 -4.16 4.88
N VAL A 91 14.43 -4.64 3.87
CA VAL A 91 14.18 -3.96 2.59
C VAL A 91 13.36 -2.67 2.82
N PRO A 92 13.78 -1.52 2.27
CA PRO A 92 12.97 -0.31 2.32
C PRO A 92 11.75 -0.42 1.38
N PHE A 93 10.60 -0.02 1.88
CA PHE A 93 9.40 0.15 1.07
C PHE A 93 9.19 1.62 0.73
N ARG A 94 8.36 1.85 -0.28
CA ARG A 94 7.78 3.14 -0.59
C ARG A 94 6.28 3.04 -0.38
N LEU A 95 5.74 3.91 0.46
CA LEU A 95 4.30 4.16 0.50
C LEU A 95 4.02 5.24 -0.55
N GLN A 96 3.29 4.88 -1.61
CA GLN A 96 2.99 5.76 -2.73
C GLN A 96 1.49 6.03 -2.78
N ILE A 97 1.11 7.29 -2.95
CA ILE A 97 -0.26 7.70 -3.23
C ILE A 97 -0.33 8.31 -4.62
N ASP A 98 -1.25 7.81 -5.44
CA ASP A 98 -1.59 8.35 -6.74
C ASP A 98 -3.02 8.88 -6.67
N THR A 99 -3.24 10.12 -7.12
CA THR A 99 -4.54 10.79 -7.09
C THR A 99 -5.01 11.04 -8.51
N PHE A 100 -6.27 10.69 -8.75
CA PHE A 100 -6.93 10.73 -10.04
C PHE A 100 -8.18 11.63 -9.97
N GLY A 101 -8.36 12.44 -11.01
CA GLY A 101 -9.55 13.23 -11.25
C GLY A 101 -10.68 12.35 -11.78
N ALA A 102 -11.92 12.81 -11.59
CA ALA A 102 -13.04 12.23 -12.32
C ALA A 102 -12.84 12.59 -13.81
N GLY A 103 -12.60 11.58 -14.64
CA GLY A 103 -12.56 11.77 -16.10
C GLY A 103 -13.90 12.27 -16.62
N GLY A 104 -13.92 12.71 -17.89
CA GLY A 104 -15.16 12.95 -18.61
C GLY A 104 -16.08 11.73 -18.62
N ARG A 105 -17.34 11.92 -19.03
CA ARG A 105 -18.34 10.83 -19.05
C ARG A 105 -17.90 9.74 -20.03
N GLY A 106 -17.38 8.63 -19.50
CA GLY A 106 -16.87 7.50 -20.29
C GLY A 106 -15.34 7.46 -20.47
N ASP A 107 -14.62 8.47 -19.99
CA ASP A 107 -13.16 8.52 -20.04
C ASP A 107 -12.54 7.84 -18.80
N PRO A 108 -11.34 7.26 -18.94
CA PRO A 108 -10.61 6.75 -17.79
C PRO A 108 -10.27 7.89 -16.79
N PRO A 109 -10.07 7.57 -15.51
CA PRO A 109 -9.62 8.55 -14.52
C PRO A 109 -8.30 9.20 -14.96
N GLU A 110 -8.26 10.53 -14.96
CA GLU A 110 -7.05 11.29 -15.30
C GLU A 110 -6.10 11.29 -14.09
N HIS A 111 -4.83 10.93 -14.29
CA HIS A 111 -3.82 11.05 -13.24
C HIS A 111 -3.49 12.52 -12.99
N LEU A 112 -3.63 12.98 -11.74
CA LEU A 112 -3.39 14.37 -11.36
C LEU A 112 -2.08 14.54 -10.59
N HIS A 113 -1.78 13.62 -9.68
CA HIS A 113 -0.66 13.78 -8.76
C HIS A 113 -0.17 12.45 -8.18
N SER A 114 1.14 12.36 -7.97
CA SER A 114 1.79 11.27 -7.23
C SER A 114 2.65 11.83 -6.10
N ALA A 115 2.51 11.27 -4.91
CA ALA A 115 3.42 11.52 -3.79
C ALA A 115 3.87 10.20 -3.17
N SER A 116 4.99 10.23 -2.47
CA SER A 116 5.45 9.05 -1.74
C SER A 116 6.39 9.38 -0.60
N CYS A 117 6.51 8.43 0.33
CA CYS A 117 7.52 8.45 1.38
C CYS A 117 8.19 7.07 1.48
N LEU A 118 9.42 7.04 2.03
CA LEU A 118 10.09 5.81 2.36
C LEU A 118 9.63 5.34 3.73
N VAL A 119 9.30 4.06 3.84
CA VAL A 119 8.88 3.44 5.09
C VAL A 119 9.69 2.17 5.34
N LYS A 120 9.93 1.88 6.61
CA LYS A 120 10.52 0.63 7.07
C LYS A 120 9.65 0.09 8.18
N VAL A 121 9.18 -1.14 8.00
CA VAL A 121 8.22 -1.77 8.91
C VAL A 121 8.97 -2.77 9.77
N PHE A 122 8.75 -2.71 11.08
CA PHE A 122 9.43 -3.52 12.08
C PHE A 122 8.40 -4.36 12.84
N LYS A 123 8.83 -5.53 13.33
CA LYS A 123 8.05 -6.27 14.31
C LYS A 123 8.01 -5.47 15.61
N VAL A 124 6.83 -5.29 16.18
CA VAL A 124 6.70 -4.71 17.53
C VAL A 124 7.28 -5.72 18.53
N PRO A 125 8.22 -5.33 19.42
CA PRO A 125 8.66 -6.19 20.51
C PRO A 125 7.46 -6.55 21.39
N GLY A 126 7.35 -7.83 21.75
CA GLY A 126 6.39 -8.29 22.76
C GLY A 126 6.87 -7.98 24.16
#